data_AF-A0A948QH35-F1
#
_entry.id   AF-A0A948QH35-F1
#
_cell.length_a   1.000
_cell.length_b   1.000
_cell.length_c   1.000
_cell.angle_alpha   90.00
_cell.angle_beta   90.00
_cell.angle_gamma   90.00
#
_symmetry.space_group_name_H-M   'P 1'
#
loop_
_entity.id
_entity.type
_entity.pdbx_description
1 polymer ?
#
loop_
_entity_poly.entity_id
_entity_poly.type
_entity_poly.pdbx_seq_one_letter_code
_entity_poly.pdbx_strand_id
1 'polypeptide(L)'
;MNIKDLNRLLQVTAITLALTAVCQELEKPKEERLWHGKAVGFVPYDFRFPTLERIRETYWNPYDSRILVPEAFGIGWAINFYSLLERLRLIGQDLSEEDFLMPGEHMKEVLTHALEAE
;
A
#
# COMPACT_ATOMS: atom_id res chain seq x y z
N MET A 1 1.63 -6.96 30.57
CA MET A 1 0.38 -6.55 29.90
C MET A 1 -0.13 -7.74 29.11
N ASN A 2 -1.38 -8.18 29.33
CA ASN A 2 -1.93 -9.34 28.63
C ASN A 2 -2.31 -8.94 27.18
N ILE A 3 -2.15 -9.84 26.21
CA ILE A 3 -2.57 -9.62 24.81
C ILE A 3 -4.05 -9.22 24.74
N LYS A 4 -4.91 -9.77 25.61
CA LYS A 4 -6.33 -9.41 25.66
C LYS A 4 -6.55 -7.95 26.09
N ASP A 5 -5.75 -7.48 27.03
CA ASP A 5 -5.84 -6.09 27.52
C ASP A 5 -5.31 -5.12 26.47
N LEU A 6 -4.23 -5.49 25.77
CA LEU A 6 -3.71 -4.72 24.65
C LEU A 6 -4.73 -4.61 23.51
N ASN A 7 -5.38 -5.72 23.13
CA ASN A 7 -6.40 -5.73 22.09
C ASN A 7 -7.61 -4.85 22.47
N ARG A 8 -8.05 -4.91 23.74
CA ARG A 8 -9.10 -4.01 24.23
C ARG A 8 -8.68 -2.55 24.14
N LEU A 9 -7.45 -2.23 24.56
CA LEU A 9 -6.95 -0.87 24.51
C LEU A 9 -6.96 -0.34 23.07
N LEU A 10 -6.43 -1.12 22.12
CA LEU A 10 -6.43 -0.79 20.70
C LEU A 10 -7.85 -0.59 20.15
N GLN A 11 -8.79 -1.47 20.50
CA GLN A 11 -10.20 -1.35 20.08
C GLN A 11 -10.84 -0.08 20.63
N VAL A 12 -10.66 0.22 21.92
CA VAL A 12 -11.20 1.44 22.54
C VAL A 12 -10.63 2.67 21.85
N THR A 13 -9.31 2.71 21.61
CA THR A 13 -8.67 3.81 20.89
C THR A 13 -9.23 3.98 19.48
N ALA A 14 -9.38 2.89 18.72
CA ALA A 14 -9.95 2.93 17.38
C ALA A 14 -11.40 3.45 17.38
N ILE A 15 -12.22 2.99 18.31
CA ILE A 15 -13.61 3.45 18.49
C ILE A 15 -13.65 4.93 18.83
N THR A 16 -12.81 5.39 19.77
CA THR A 16 -12.73 6.81 20.13
C THR A 16 -12.35 7.67 18.94
N LEU A 17 -11.33 7.28 18.17
CA LEU A 17 -10.93 8.02 16.96
C LEU A 17 -12.05 8.07 15.91
N ALA A 18 -12.78 6.97 15.73
CA ALA A 18 -13.92 6.92 14.82
C ALA A 18 -15.05 7.86 15.27
N LEU A 19 -15.41 7.81 16.56
CA LEU A 19 -16.41 8.70 17.13
C LEU A 19 -15.99 10.17 16.98
N THR A 20 -14.73 10.51 17.26
CA THR A 20 -14.21 11.86 17.07
C THR A 20 -14.35 12.32 15.62
N ALA A 21 -13.93 11.51 14.65
CA ALA A 21 -14.03 11.85 13.23
C ALA A 21 -15.49 12.03 12.77
N VAL A 22 -16.40 11.17 13.24
CA VAL A 22 -17.83 11.27 12.92
C VAL A 22 -18.46 12.51 13.55
N CYS A 23 -18.21 12.78 14.84
CA CYS A 23 -18.70 13.98 15.51
C CYS A 23 -18.19 15.26 14.82
N GLN A 24 -16.92 15.30 14.43
CA GLN A 24 -16.32 16.42 13.69
C GLN A 24 -17.02 16.71 12.35
N GLU A 25 -17.46 15.67 11.62
CA GLU A 25 -18.22 15.86 10.38
C GLU A 25 -19.69 16.22 10.65
N LEU A 26 -20.30 15.71 11.72
CA LEU A 26 -21.69 16.02 12.07
C LEU A 26 -21.89 17.45 12.59
N GLU A 27 -20.87 18.02 13.23
CA GLU A 27 -20.85 19.43 13.65
C GLU A 27 -20.90 20.40 12.44
N LYS A 28 -20.42 19.96 11.27
CA LYS A 28 -20.46 20.77 10.05
C LYS A 28 -21.89 20.82 9.46
N PRO A 29 -22.27 21.94 8.83
CA PRO A 29 -23.44 22.00 7.95
C PRO A 29 -23.39 20.86 6.93
N LYS A 30 -24.55 20.32 6.54
CA LYS A 30 -24.62 19.14 5.67
C LYS A 30 -23.85 19.32 4.36
N GLU A 31 -23.83 20.55 3.86
CA GLU A 31 -23.21 20.96 2.61
C GLU A 31 -21.68 21.00 2.69
N GLU A 32 -21.11 21.11 3.89
CA GLU A 32 -19.66 21.20 4.14
C GLU A 32 -19.04 19.86 4.60
N ARG A 33 -19.84 18.79 4.67
CA ARG A 33 -19.37 17.46 5.10
C ARG A 33 -18.62 16.79 3.98
N LEU A 34 -17.30 16.68 4.14
CA LEU A 34 -16.42 16.07 3.16
C LEU A 34 -16.22 14.58 3.42
N TRP A 35 -16.44 14.12 4.66
CA TRP A 35 -16.24 12.72 5.07
C TRP A 35 -14.82 12.18 4.85
N HIS A 36 -13.84 13.07 4.73
CA HIS A 36 -12.42 12.74 4.69
C HIS A 36 -11.61 13.86 5.36
N GLY A 37 -10.46 13.53 5.94
CA GLY A 37 -9.66 14.52 6.67
C GLY A 37 -8.61 13.90 7.57
N LYS A 38 -8.30 14.60 8.67
CA LYS A 38 -7.41 14.13 9.73
C LYS A 38 -8.09 14.27 11.09
N ALA A 39 -8.23 13.15 11.80
CA ALA A 39 -8.63 13.11 13.19
C ALA A 39 -7.43 13.47 14.08
N VAL A 40 -7.69 14.25 15.14
CA VAL A 40 -6.67 14.67 16.13
C VAL A 40 -5.44 15.35 15.47
N GLY A 41 -5.62 15.94 14.29
CA GLY A 41 -4.59 16.68 13.54
C GLY A 41 -3.66 15.84 12.66
N PHE A 42 -3.47 14.54 12.93
CA PHE A 42 -2.48 13.72 12.22
C PHE A 42 -2.98 12.36 11.72
N VAL A 43 -4.03 11.78 12.32
CA VAL A 43 -4.56 10.47 11.91
C VAL A 43 -5.46 10.65 10.70
N PRO A 44 -5.12 10.17 9.49
CA PRO A 44 -5.98 10.33 8.33
C PRO A 44 -7.28 9.55 8.51
N TYR A 45 -8.38 10.04 7.93
CA TYR A 45 -9.59 9.25 7.73
C TYR A 45 -10.22 9.56 6.38
N ASP A 46 -10.86 8.56 5.79
CA ASP A 46 -11.69 8.69 4.59
C ASP A 46 -12.85 7.70 4.69
N PHE A 47 -14.08 8.21 4.83
CA PHE A 47 -15.30 7.40 4.90
C PHE A 47 -16.07 7.39 3.59
N ARG A 48 -15.48 7.87 2.50
CA ARG A 48 -16.06 7.75 1.16
C ARG A 48 -15.78 6.35 0.63
N PHE A 49 -16.79 5.69 0.10
CA PHE A 49 -16.60 4.36 -0.49
C PHE A 49 -15.47 4.41 -1.54
N PRO A 50 -14.42 3.58 -1.40
CA PRO A 50 -13.25 3.66 -2.27
C PRO A 50 -13.57 3.05 -3.64
N THR A 51 -12.91 3.57 -4.67
CA THR A 51 -12.88 2.92 -5.99
C THR A 51 -11.82 1.81 -6.03
N LEU A 52 -11.91 0.90 -7.00
CA LEU A 52 -10.90 -0.14 -7.19
C LEU A 52 -9.53 0.47 -7.53
N GLU A 53 -9.54 1.57 -8.28
CA GLU A 53 -8.35 2.35 -8.61
C GLU A 53 -7.70 2.88 -7.33
N ARG A 54 -8.51 3.45 -6.41
CA ARG A 54 -8.01 3.98 -5.14
C ARG A 54 -7.39 2.90 -4.25
N ILE A 55 -8.01 1.72 -4.21
CA ILE A 55 -7.46 0.55 -3.48
C ILE A 55 -6.11 0.17 -4.08
N ARG A 56 -6.01 0.03 -5.41
CA ARG A 56 -4.75 -0.28 -6.09
C ARG A 56 -3.68 0.78 -5.80
N GLU A 57 -4.00 2.06 -5.93
CA GLU A 57 -3.08 3.16 -5.66
C GLU A 57 -2.62 3.24 -4.19
N THR A 58 -3.42 2.76 -3.26
CA THR A 58 -3.08 2.80 -1.84
C THR A 58 -2.16 1.65 -1.45
N TYR A 59 -2.45 0.43 -1.94
CA TYR A 59 -1.72 -0.77 -1.52
C TYR A 59 -0.62 -1.19 -2.49
N TRP A 60 -0.64 -0.75 -3.75
CA TRP A 60 0.34 -1.14 -4.77
C TRP A 60 0.59 -0.01 -5.78
N ASN A 61 1.34 1.00 -5.35
CA ASN A 61 1.69 2.15 -6.18
C ASN A 61 3.19 2.27 -6.37
N PRO A 62 3.73 1.96 -7.57
CA PRO A 62 5.15 2.07 -7.85
C PRO A 62 5.66 3.51 -7.94
N TYR A 63 4.76 4.48 -8.11
CA TYR A 63 5.10 5.89 -8.25
C TYR A 63 5.14 6.63 -6.91
N ASP A 64 4.67 6.01 -5.83
CA ASP A 64 4.73 6.57 -4.48
C ASP A 64 5.81 5.84 -3.67
N SER A 65 6.84 6.56 -3.25
CA SER A 65 7.97 5.98 -2.51
C SER A 65 7.67 5.80 -1.01
N ARG A 66 6.54 6.29 -0.52
CA ARG A 66 6.15 6.18 0.90
C ARG A 66 5.61 4.78 1.21
N ILE A 67 6.10 4.17 2.28
CA ILE A 67 5.56 2.90 2.79
C ILE A 67 4.20 3.12 3.46
N LEU A 68 4.10 4.15 4.31
CA LEU A 68 2.86 4.47 5.02
C LEU A 68 2.13 5.60 4.28
N VAL A 69 0.93 5.30 3.84
CA VAL A 69 0.06 6.23 3.10
C VAL A 69 -1.31 6.29 3.78
N PRO A 70 -2.10 7.37 3.59
CA PRO A 70 -3.46 7.41 4.11
C PRO A 70 -4.28 6.21 3.62
N GLU A 71 -5.08 5.63 4.52
CA GLU A 71 -5.94 4.49 4.23
C GLU A 71 -6.91 4.77 3.07
N ALA A 72 -7.21 3.75 2.25
CA ALA A 72 -8.16 3.90 1.14
C ALA A 72 -9.59 4.13 1.65
N PHE A 73 -9.93 3.50 2.78
CA PHE A 73 -11.21 3.62 3.46
C PHE A 73 -11.08 3.31 4.94
N GLY A 74 -11.63 4.17 5.80
CA GLY A 74 -11.58 4.05 7.25
C GLY A 74 -10.64 5.09 7.87
N ILE A 75 -9.91 4.69 8.90
CA ILE A 75 -9.10 5.58 9.73
C ILE A 75 -7.69 4.99 9.84
N GLY A 76 -6.68 5.84 9.64
CA GLY A 76 -5.28 5.50 9.83
C GLY A 76 -4.50 5.46 8.51
N TRP A 77 -3.53 4.57 8.47
CA TRP A 77 -2.58 4.44 7.39
C TRP A 77 -2.58 3.01 6.85
N ALA A 78 -2.54 2.91 5.53
CA ALA A 78 -2.27 1.69 4.80
C ALA A 78 -0.77 1.53 4.53
N ILE A 79 -0.41 0.32 4.10
CA ILE A 79 0.93 -0.01 3.63
C ILE A 79 0.91 -0.08 2.10
N ASN A 80 1.72 0.75 1.45
CA ASN A 80 2.05 0.55 0.04
C ASN A 80 3.07 -0.59 -0.06
N PHE A 81 2.58 -1.77 -0.43
CA PHE A 81 3.38 -2.99 -0.47
C PHE A 81 4.46 -2.93 -1.54
N TYR A 82 4.25 -2.18 -2.63
CA TYR A 82 5.29 -2.02 -3.65
C TYR A 82 6.54 -1.37 -3.04
N SER A 83 6.40 -0.18 -2.45
CA SER A 83 7.53 0.53 -1.86
C SER A 83 8.12 -0.21 -0.66
N LEU A 84 7.31 -0.97 0.08
CA LEU A 84 7.81 -1.82 1.15
C LEU A 84 8.72 -2.93 0.60
N LEU A 85 8.26 -3.69 -0.39
CA LEU A 85 9.00 -4.81 -0.97
C LEU A 85 10.24 -4.34 -1.72
N GLU A 86 10.15 -3.21 -2.44
CA GLU A 86 11.28 -2.58 -3.12
C GLU A 86 12.36 -2.15 -2.11
N ARG A 87 11.99 -1.51 -0.99
CA ARG A 87 12.93 -1.14 0.09
C ARG A 87 13.55 -2.36 0.77
N LEU A 88 12.83 -3.47 0.82
CA LEU A 88 13.35 -4.77 1.27
C LEU A 88 14.16 -5.50 0.19
N ARG A 89 14.28 -4.94 -1.02
CA ARG A 89 14.96 -5.53 -2.19
C ARG A 89 14.40 -6.89 -2.60
N LEU A 90 13.11 -7.10 -2.36
CA LEU A 90 12.39 -8.34 -2.73
C LEU A 90 11.81 -8.27 -4.13
N ILE A 91 11.55 -7.07 -4.62
CA ILE A 91 11.12 -6.77 -5.99
C ILE A 91 12.04 -5.67 -6.53
N GLY A 92 12.37 -5.72 -7.82
CA GLY A 92 13.36 -4.83 -8.42
C GLY A 92 14.77 -5.41 -8.43
N GLN A 93 14.92 -6.66 -8.88
CA GLN A 93 16.15 -6.99 -9.60
C GLN A 93 16.03 -6.32 -10.96
N ASP A 94 16.85 -5.30 -11.18
CA ASP A 94 17.17 -4.88 -12.53
C ASP A 94 17.53 -6.18 -13.27
N LEU A 95 16.77 -6.53 -14.32
CA LEU A 95 17.32 -7.38 -15.35
C LEU A 95 18.54 -6.60 -15.83
N SER A 96 19.72 -6.98 -15.33
CA SER A 96 20.99 -6.40 -15.78
C SER A 96 20.96 -6.44 -17.31
N GLU A 97 21.45 -5.41 -18.00
CA GLU A 97 21.59 -5.49 -19.46
C GLU A 97 22.32 -6.79 -19.85
N GLU A 98 23.20 -7.30 -18.98
CA GLU A 98 23.86 -8.60 -19.11
C GLU A 98 22.88 -9.79 -19.06
N ASP A 99 21.87 -9.79 -18.17
CA ASP A 99 20.82 -10.82 -18.13
C ASP A 99 19.89 -10.76 -19.34
N PHE A 100 19.64 -9.54 -19.87
CA PHE A 100 18.84 -9.35 -21.07
C PHE A 100 19.58 -9.74 -22.36
N LEU A 101 20.90 -9.46 -22.41
CA LEU A 101 21.74 -9.73 -23.58
C LEU A 101 22.33 -11.15 -23.60
N MET A 102 22.40 -11.83 -22.45
CA MET A 102 22.83 -13.22 -22.40
C MET A 102 21.74 -14.12 -22.98
N PRO A 103 22.09 -15.03 -23.91
CA PRO A 103 21.14 -16.04 -24.35
C PRO A 103 20.74 -16.90 -23.16
N GLY A 104 19.44 -17.00 -22.89
CA GLY A 104 18.92 -17.91 -21.86
C GLY A 104 19.39 -19.35 -22.11
N GLU A 105 19.33 -20.21 -21.10
CA GLU A 105 19.82 -21.61 -21.21
C GLU A 105 19.28 -22.34 -22.44
N HIS A 106 17.99 -22.17 -22.73
CA HIS A 106 17.37 -22.76 -23.91
C HIS A 106 17.95 -22.22 -25.22
N MET A 107 18.28 -20.93 -25.28
CA MET A 107 18.88 -20.32 -26.47
C MET A 107 20.33 -20.74 -26.63
N LYS A 108 21.08 -20.95 -25.53
CA LYS A 108 22.41 -21.56 -25.56
C LYS A 108 22.32 -22.98 -26.13
N GLU A 109 21.39 -23.79 -25.65
CA GLU A 109 21.19 -25.16 -26.11
C GLU A 109 20.87 -25.21 -27.62
N VAL A 110 19.96 -24.36 -28.09
CA VAL A 110 19.62 -24.26 -29.52
C VAL A 110 20.82 -23.80 -30.36
N LEU A 111 21.57 -22.79 -29.90
CA LEU A 111 22.75 -22.29 -30.60
C LEU A 111 23.87 -23.33 -30.64
N THR A 112 24.08 -24.07 -29.55
CA THR A 112 25.06 -25.16 -29.47
C THR A 112 24.69 -26.27 -30.44
N HIS A 113 23.43 -26.71 -30.46
CA HIS A 113 22.97 -27.72 -31.42
C HIS A 113 23.05 -27.26 -32.88
N ALA A 114 22.83 -25.97 -33.15
CA ALA A 114 22.97 -25.41 -34.49
C ALA A 114 24.45 -25.32 -34.93
N LEU A 115 25.36 -25.04 -34.00
CA LEU A 115 26.81 -25.01 -34.23
C LEU A 115 27.44 -26.41 -34.38
N GLU A 116 26.87 -27.42 -33.74
CA GLU A 116 27.31 -28.82 -33.83
C GLU A 116 26.76 -29.55 -35.08
N ALA A 117 25.79 -28.95 -35.78
CA ALA A 117 25.18 -29.49 -36.99
C ALA A 117 25.86 -29.03 -38.30
N GLU A 118 26.89 -28.18 -38.21
CA GLU A 118 27.78 -27.75 -39.30
C GLU A 118 29.10 -28.52 -39.30
#